data_AF-A0A9W9JJY4-F1
#
_entry.id   AF-A0A9W9JJY4-F1
#
_cell.length_a   1.000
_cell.length_b   1.000
_cell.length_c   1.000
_cell.angle_alpha   90.00
_cell.angle_beta   90.00
_cell.angle_gamma   90.00
#
_symmetry.space_group_name_H-M   'P 1'
#
loop_
_entity.id
_entity.type
_entity.pdbx_description
1 polymer ?
#
loop_
_entity_poly.entity_id
_entity_poly.type
_entity_poly.pdbx_seq_one_letter_code
_entity_poly.pdbx_strand_id
1 'polypeptide(L)'
;MRFNVIGLSALLAMTASALPVAVPDVQYVEETVWETHTVYETVYQTATPISAPTNLVEAVAIPSTTSVISSTWTPVVPSSTIIPTLSVPTVLPTTTSAPSSFSSVASSTTIAPSSTSSSPTATGSGVSIVNNLSDTVYLWVVTETAGEMQTLASGESFHDTWLTNTNGGGISIKMSTTELCDDVLQFEYTQSGDILFWDMSSINLIKTSAFVSAGFAVTISDESCPTSTCAPGDADCVQSYQHPDDVNTLACGLDAAYTLTLG
;
A
#
# COMPACT_ATOMS: atom_id res chain seq x y z
N MET A 1 21.09 36.04 -92.86
CA MET A 1 22.51 35.64 -92.62
C MET A 1 22.77 35.63 -91.10
N ARG A 2 23.97 35.27 -90.64
CA ARG A 2 24.29 35.09 -89.21
C ARG A 2 24.24 36.42 -88.44
N PHE A 3 23.77 36.41 -87.18
CA PHE A 3 24.53 36.88 -86.00
C PHE A 3 23.91 36.27 -84.72
N ASN A 4 24.58 36.42 -83.56
CA ASN A 4 24.89 35.24 -82.74
C ASN A 4 25.27 35.58 -81.28
N VAL A 5 24.56 34.99 -80.28
CA VAL A 5 24.79 35.03 -78.79
C VAL A 5 24.79 36.44 -78.13
N ILE A 6 24.63 36.68 -76.81
CA ILE A 6 24.44 35.93 -75.54
C ILE A 6 23.40 36.75 -74.70
N GLY A 7 22.58 36.28 -73.73
CA GLY A 7 22.32 34.95 -73.15
C GLY A 7 22.52 34.95 -71.60
N LEU A 8 21.52 34.53 -70.80
CA LEU A 8 21.62 34.42 -69.33
C LEU A 8 20.65 33.37 -68.76
N SER A 9 21.03 32.68 -67.68
CA SER A 9 20.18 31.70 -66.96
C SER A 9 19.90 32.13 -65.53
N ALA A 10 18.69 31.80 -65.05
CA ALA A 10 18.33 31.16 -63.77
C ALA A 10 19.09 31.54 -62.47
N LEU A 11 18.42 31.67 -61.31
CA LEU A 11 17.47 30.70 -60.74
C LEU A 11 16.45 31.38 -59.78
N LEU A 12 15.35 30.69 -59.45
CA LEU A 12 14.41 31.09 -58.40
C LEU A 12 14.78 30.50 -57.03
N ALA A 13 14.58 31.26 -55.96
CA ALA A 13 14.34 30.75 -54.62
C ALA A 13 13.43 31.73 -53.85
N MET A 14 12.26 31.25 -53.41
CA MET A 14 11.30 31.98 -52.58
C MET A 14 10.78 31.02 -51.51
N THR A 15 11.13 31.24 -50.25
CA THR A 15 10.71 30.40 -49.12
C THR A 15 9.47 30.96 -48.47
N ALA A 16 8.32 30.32 -48.69
CA ALA A 16 7.07 30.64 -48.03
C ALA A 16 6.90 29.82 -46.74
N SER A 17 6.77 30.50 -45.59
CA SER A 17 6.45 29.89 -44.30
C SER A 17 4.93 29.75 -44.13
N ALA A 18 4.44 28.54 -43.86
CA ALA A 18 3.05 28.29 -43.51
C ALA A 18 2.95 27.70 -42.10
N LEU A 19 2.15 28.33 -41.24
CA LEU A 19 1.79 27.80 -39.92
C LEU A 19 0.55 26.90 -40.06
N PRO A 20 0.52 25.70 -39.46
CA PRO A 20 -0.70 24.90 -39.39
C PRO A 20 -1.72 25.52 -38.42
N VAL A 21 -3.01 25.33 -38.73
CA VAL A 21 -4.15 25.90 -38.00
C VAL A 21 -4.57 24.97 -36.86
N ALA A 22 -5.02 25.53 -35.73
CA ALA A 22 -5.57 24.77 -34.62
C ALA A 22 -6.94 24.15 -34.97
N VAL A 23 -7.15 22.90 -34.57
CA VAL A 23 -8.42 22.17 -34.71
C VAL A 23 -8.97 21.88 -33.30
N PRO A 24 -10.25 22.18 -33.01
CA PRO A 24 -10.84 21.95 -31.70
C PRO A 24 -11.32 20.50 -31.50
N ASP A 25 -11.39 20.09 -30.23
CA ASP A 25 -12.08 18.95 -29.64
C ASP A 25 -11.98 17.58 -30.35
N VAL A 26 -11.12 16.73 -29.80
CA VAL A 26 -11.33 15.28 -29.76
C VAL A 26 -11.58 14.93 -28.30
N GLN A 27 -12.69 14.27 -27.98
CA GLN A 27 -12.89 13.74 -26.62
C GLN A 27 -11.90 12.62 -26.37
N TYR A 28 -11.07 12.77 -25.34
CA TYR A 28 -10.36 11.66 -24.74
C TYR A 28 -11.38 10.83 -23.95
N VAL A 29 -11.70 9.64 -24.46
CA VAL A 29 -12.18 8.55 -23.63
C VAL A 29 -10.92 7.85 -23.13
N GLU A 30 -10.60 8.02 -21.85
CA GLU A 30 -9.55 7.20 -21.22
C GLU A 30 -10.11 5.80 -20.98
N GLU A 31 -9.90 4.90 -21.94
CA GLU A 31 -10.12 3.48 -21.77
C GLU A 31 -9.01 2.94 -20.87
N THR A 32 -9.32 2.74 -19.58
CA THR A 32 -8.36 2.30 -18.56
C THR A 32 -7.98 0.82 -18.76
N VAL A 33 -7.10 0.58 -19.73
CA VAL A 33 -6.51 -0.75 -19.98
C VAL A 33 -5.46 -1.04 -18.91
N TRP A 34 -5.79 -1.97 -18.00
CA TRP A 34 -4.88 -2.45 -16.96
C TRP A 34 -3.78 -3.37 -17.55
N GLU A 35 -2.71 -2.79 -18.09
CA GLU A 35 -1.49 -3.55 -18.40
C GLU A 35 -0.74 -3.94 -17.11
N THR A 36 -0.94 -5.18 -16.67
CA THR A 36 -0.24 -5.76 -15.52
C THR A 36 1.23 -6.08 -15.85
N HIS A 37 2.11 -5.09 -15.77
CA HIS A 37 3.56 -5.25 -15.98
C HIS A 37 4.43 -4.57 -14.90
N THR A 38 4.35 -5.07 -13.68
CA THR A 38 5.39 -4.89 -12.64
C THR A 38 6.17 -6.20 -12.44
N VAL A 39 7.02 -6.53 -13.42
CA VAL A 39 8.03 -7.58 -13.25
C VAL A 39 9.19 -6.99 -12.45
N TYR A 40 9.29 -7.36 -11.18
CA TYR A 40 10.43 -7.01 -10.32
C TYR A 40 11.68 -7.78 -10.78
N GLU A 41 12.50 -7.19 -11.64
CA GLU A 41 13.82 -7.73 -11.98
C GLU A 41 14.79 -7.53 -10.81
N THR A 42 14.91 -8.53 -9.93
CA THR A 42 15.80 -8.48 -8.76
C THR A 42 17.27 -8.52 -9.19
N VAL A 43 17.86 -7.35 -9.45
CA VAL A 43 19.29 -7.22 -9.82
C VAL A 43 20.17 -7.50 -8.60
N TYR A 44 20.53 -8.77 -8.40
CA TYR A 44 21.55 -9.21 -7.44
C TYR A 44 22.94 -8.70 -7.86
N GLN A 45 23.26 -7.46 -7.50
CA GLN A 45 24.58 -6.88 -7.73
C GLN A 45 25.61 -7.49 -6.77
N THR A 46 26.24 -8.58 -7.20
CA THR A 46 27.33 -9.26 -6.48
C THR A 46 28.54 -8.33 -6.34
N ALA A 47 28.68 -7.72 -5.17
CA ALA A 47 29.81 -6.86 -4.85
C ALA A 47 31.13 -7.66 -4.88
N THR A 48 32.03 -7.32 -5.80
CA THR A 48 33.39 -7.87 -5.81
C THR A 48 34.26 -7.15 -4.78
N PRO A 49 35.11 -7.88 -4.02
CA PRO A 49 35.91 -7.26 -2.96
C PRO A 49 37.03 -6.40 -3.56
N ILE A 50 36.92 -5.07 -3.39
CA ILE A 50 37.98 -4.13 -3.76
C ILE A 50 39.06 -4.12 -2.67
N SER A 51 40.28 -4.52 -3.04
CA SER A 51 41.44 -4.50 -2.14
C SER A 51 41.80 -3.08 -1.70
N ALA A 52 41.92 -2.86 -0.38
CA ALA A 52 42.28 -1.57 0.18
C ALA A 52 43.76 -1.19 -0.04
N PRO A 53 44.07 0.05 -0.47
CA PRO A 53 45.43 0.59 -0.42
C PRO A 53 45.73 1.11 1.00
N THR A 54 46.73 0.54 1.65
CA THR A 54 47.21 1.03 2.97
C THR A 54 47.94 2.36 2.81
N ASN A 55 47.58 3.38 3.59
CA ASN A 55 48.54 4.40 4.01
C ASN A 55 48.11 5.09 5.32
N LEU A 56 49.11 5.39 6.15
CA LEU A 56 48.97 6.02 7.46
C LEU A 56 49.31 7.51 7.34
N VAL A 57 48.51 8.40 7.93
CA VAL A 57 48.98 9.69 8.45
C VAL A 57 48.15 10.15 9.64
N GLU A 58 48.84 10.21 10.78
CA GLU A 58 48.80 11.24 11.83
C GLU A 58 47.46 11.79 12.34
N ALA A 59 47.27 11.69 13.66
CA ALA A 59 46.10 12.22 14.37
C ALA A 59 46.32 13.65 14.87
N VAL A 60 45.29 14.50 14.73
CA VAL A 60 45.19 15.79 15.41
C VAL A 60 43.92 15.80 16.27
N ALA A 61 44.07 15.85 17.59
CA ALA A 61 42.95 15.90 18.52
C ALA A 61 42.42 17.34 18.68
N ILE A 62 41.10 17.50 18.68
CA ILE A 62 40.40 18.75 18.99
C ILE A 62 39.36 18.44 20.07
N PRO A 63 39.27 19.20 21.18
CA PRO A 63 38.53 18.77 22.37
C PRO A 63 37.01 18.90 22.24
N SER A 64 36.30 17.97 22.88
CA SER A 64 34.84 17.95 22.99
C SER A 64 34.31 19.11 23.84
N THR A 65 33.17 19.68 23.45
CA THR A 65 32.36 20.59 24.29
C THR A 65 30.98 19.99 24.52
N THR A 66 30.76 19.45 25.72
CA THR A 66 29.53 18.73 26.06
C THR A 66 28.52 19.67 26.73
N SER A 67 27.50 20.12 25.98
CA SER A 67 26.44 21.00 26.49
C SER A 67 25.22 20.20 26.95
N VAL A 68 25.24 19.70 28.19
CA VAL A 68 24.12 18.95 28.77
C VAL A 68 23.05 19.92 29.29
N ILE A 69 21.96 20.08 28.56
CA ILE A 69 20.78 20.85 29.02
C ILE A 69 19.78 19.87 29.66
N SER A 70 19.81 19.78 30.98
CA SER A 70 18.85 18.96 31.74
C SER A 70 17.52 19.70 31.91
N SER A 71 16.45 19.15 31.32
CA SER A 71 15.10 19.73 31.36
C SER A 71 14.15 18.77 32.08
N THR A 72 14.13 18.81 33.41
CA THR A 72 13.21 18.00 34.23
C THR A 72 11.76 18.46 34.09
N TRP A 73 11.01 17.82 33.20
CA TRP A 73 9.55 17.90 33.13
C TRP A 73 8.91 16.80 33.98
N THR A 74 8.12 17.18 34.98
CA THR A 74 7.29 16.25 35.78
C THR A 74 5.86 16.24 35.23
N PRO A 75 5.36 15.12 34.67
CA PRO A 75 3.96 15.03 34.26
C PRO A 75 3.05 15.02 35.49
N VAL A 76 1.98 15.83 35.46
CA VAL A 76 0.95 15.86 36.50
C VAL A 76 -0.06 14.74 36.23
N VAL A 77 -0.34 13.92 37.25
CA VAL A 77 -1.27 12.78 37.15
C VAL A 77 -2.72 13.23 37.42
N PRO A 78 -3.66 13.10 36.46
CA PRO A 78 -5.08 13.26 36.71
C PRO A 78 -5.62 12.08 37.53
N SER A 79 -6.55 12.33 38.45
CA SER A 79 -7.10 11.28 39.32
C SER A 79 -8.16 10.42 38.61
N SER A 80 -8.16 9.12 38.92
CA SER A 80 -9.11 8.13 38.40
C SER A 80 -10.57 8.50 38.73
N THR A 81 -11.44 8.49 37.74
CA THR A 81 -12.89 8.59 37.92
C THR A 81 -13.52 7.21 37.80
N ILE A 82 -14.32 6.82 38.79
CA ILE A 82 -14.96 5.49 38.86
C ILE A 82 -16.27 5.53 38.05
N ILE A 83 -16.40 4.66 37.05
CA ILE A 83 -17.63 4.46 36.28
C ILE A 83 -18.38 3.23 36.86
N PRO A 84 -19.68 3.32 37.17
CA PRO A 84 -20.45 2.18 37.68
C PRO A 84 -20.74 1.15 36.57
N THR A 85 -20.54 -0.13 36.88
CA THR A 85 -20.82 -1.24 35.96
C THR A 85 -22.32 -1.48 35.79
N LEU A 86 -22.83 -1.40 34.56
CA LEU A 86 -24.24 -1.70 34.25
C LEU A 86 -24.39 -3.17 33.85
N SER A 87 -25.16 -3.95 34.61
CA SER A 87 -25.36 -5.38 34.38
C SER A 87 -26.41 -5.65 33.27
N VAL A 88 -25.97 -6.23 32.16
CA VAL A 88 -26.85 -6.63 31.03
C VAL A 88 -27.48 -8.01 31.29
N PRO A 89 -28.80 -8.19 31.09
CA PRO A 89 -29.45 -9.49 31.24
C PRO A 89 -29.21 -10.40 30.03
N THR A 90 -28.73 -11.63 30.28
CA THR A 90 -28.58 -12.67 29.25
C THR A 90 -29.95 -13.17 28.79
N VAL A 91 -30.24 -13.08 27.48
CA VAL A 91 -31.41 -13.71 26.85
C VAL A 91 -31.00 -14.96 26.07
N LEU A 92 -31.72 -16.06 26.29
CA LEU A 92 -31.46 -17.37 25.70
C LEU A 92 -32.24 -17.53 24.38
N PRO A 93 -31.57 -17.80 23.24
CA PRO A 93 -32.27 -18.07 21.98
C PRO A 93 -32.83 -19.51 21.93
N THR A 94 -34.15 -19.64 21.87
CA THR A 94 -34.82 -20.94 21.67
C THR A 94 -34.78 -21.34 20.20
N THR A 95 -34.10 -22.44 19.86
CA THR A 95 -34.01 -22.96 18.49
C THR A 95 -35.25 -23.75 18.07
N THR A 96 -36.11 -23.15 17.24
CA THR A 96 -37.24 -23.85 16.61
C THR A 96 -36.82 -24.43 15.26
N SER A 97 -36.64 -25.75 15.18
CA SER A 97 -36.30 -26.46 13.94
C SER A 97 -37.53 -26.74 13.07
N ALA A 98 -37.53 -26.25 11.82
CA ALA A 98 -38.52 -26.62 10.80
C ALA A 98 -37.87 -27.48 9.70
N PRO A 99 -38.53 -28.54 9.19
CA PRO A 99 -37.98 -29.37 8.12
C PRO A 99 -38.26 -28.76 6.74
N SER A 100 -37.21 -28.61 5.93
CA SER A 100 -37.31 -28.20 4.52
C SER A 100 -37.03 -29.38 3.60
N SER A 101 -38.02 -29.75 2.77
CA SER A 101 -37.86 -30.75 1.71
C SER A 101 -37.45 -30.08 0.41
N PHE A 102 -36.42 -30.61 -0.27
CA PHE A 102 -36.04 -30.19 -1.63
C PHE A 102 -35.84 -31.40 -2.54
N SER A 103 -36.43 -31.34 -3.73
CA SER A 103 -36.34 -32.39 -4.76
C SER A 103 -35.03 -32.31 -5.52
N SER A 104 -34.35 -33.45 -5.69
CA SER A 104 -33.15 -33.56 -6.51
C SER A 104 -33.44 -33.44 -8.01
N VAL A 105 -32.77 -32.51 -8.69
CA VAL A 105 -32.69 -32.47 -10.16
C VAL A 105 -31.20 -32.55 -10.54
N ALA A 106 -30.82 -33.59 -11.28
CA ALA A 106 -29.45 -33.74 -11.78
C ALA A 106 -29.25 -32.90 -13.05
N SER A 107 -28.05 -32.37 -13.26
CA SER A 107 -27.64 -31.74 -14.52
C SER A 107 -26.15 -31.91 -14.78
N SER A 108 -25.80 -31.94 -16.07
CA SER A 108 -24.58 -32.54 -16.60
C SER A 108 -23.27 -31.86 -16.17
N THR A 109 -22.28 -32.67 -15.80
CA THR A 109 -20.90 -32.22 -15.58
C THR A 109 -20.17 -32.00 -16.91
N THR A 110 -20.08 -30.76 -17.38
CA THR A 110 -19.08 -30.34 -18.36
C THR A 110 -17.73 -30.15 -17.65
N ILE A 111 -16.72 -30.95 -18.01
CA ILE A 111 -15.36 -30.79 -17.49
C ILE A 111 -14.70 -29.60 -18.18
N ALA A 112 -14.70 -28.45 -17.53
CA ALA A 112 -13.79 -27.35 -17.87
C ALA A 112 -12.39 -27.67 -17.34
N PRO A 113 -11.31 -27.24 -18.02
CA PRO A 113 -9.96 -27.36 -17.49
C PRO A 113 -9.82 -26.45 -16.26
N SER A 114 -9.55 -27.05 -15.10
CA SER A 114 -9.30 -26.31 -13.86
C SER A 114 -7.95 -25.60 -13.94
N SER A 115 -7.97 -24.29 -14.22
CA SER A 115 -6.86 -23.41 -13.86
C SER A 115 -6.67 -23.50 -12.35
N THR A 116 -5.54 -24.05 -11.90
CA THR A 116 -5.19 -24.12 -10.49
C THR A 116 -4.76 -22.73 -10.01
N SER A 117 -5.75 -21.89 -9.69
CA SER A 117 -5.55 -20.69 -8.90
C SER A 117 -5.04 -21.12 -7.53
N SER A 118 -3.73 -20.99 -7.33
CA SER A 118 -3.03 -21.28 -6.08
C SER A 118 -3.41 -20.25 -5.03
N SER A 119 -4.53 -20.49 -4.35
CA SER A 119 -4.90 -19.73 -3.15
C SER A 119 -3.74 -19.77 -2.15
N PRO A 120 -3.32 -18.62 -1.60
CA PRO A 120 -2.21 -18.57 -0.65
C PRO A 120 -2.53 -19.35 0.63
N THR A 121 -1.49 -19.80 1.33
CA THR A 121 -1.63 -20.59 2.56
C THR A 121 -1.44 -19.73 3.80
N ALA A 122 -2.43 -19.78 4.69
CA ALA A 122 -2.45 -19.09 5.99
C ALA A 122 -1.34 -19.55 6.95
N THR A 123 -0.60 -18.61 7.53
CA THR A 123 0.47 -18.84 8.52
C THR A 123 0.43 -17.79 9.65
N GLY A 124 0.90 -18.16 10.85
CA GLY A 124 1.16 -17.24 11.98
C GLY A 124 -0.07 -16.55 12.60
N SER A 125 0.18 -15.53 13.42
CA SER A 125 -0.84 -14.61 13.94
C SER A 125 -0.88 -13.34 13.09
N GLY A 126 -1.95 -13.16 12.32
CA GLY A 126 -2.01 -12.13 11.28
C GLY A 126 -2.39 -10.72 11.74
N VAL A 127 -3.08 -10.01 10.85
CA VAL A 127 -3.43 -8.59 10.98
C VAL A 127 -4.92 -8.40 11.24
N SER A 128 -5.22 -7.56 12.22
CA SER A 128 -6.54 -6.98 12.46
C SER A 128 -6.58 -5.56 11.87
N ILE A 129 -7.62 -5.24 11.11
CA ILE A 129 -7.88 -3.89 10.57
C ILE A 129 -9.17 -3.39 11.20
N VAL A 130 -9.10 -2.29 11.95
CA VAL A 130 -10.21 -1.71 12.73
C VAL A 130 -10.64 -0.38 12.10
N ASN A 131 -11.92 -0.27 11.73
CA ASN A 131 -12.48 0.95 11.16
C ASN A 131 -13.14 1.83 12.23
N ASN A 132 -12.47 2.89 12.69
CA ASN A 132 -13.06 3.92 13.56
C ASN A 132 -13.58 5.14 12.79
N LEU A 133 -13.41 5.18 11.45
CA LEU A 133 -13.92 6.26 10.61
C LEU A 133 -15.45 6.34 10.70
N SER A 134 -16.02 7.50 10.40
CA SER A 134 -17.47 7.65 10.18
C SER A 134 -18.00 6.87 8.98
N ASP A 135 -17.10 6.57 8.04
CA ASP A 135 -17.41 6.08 6.71
C ASP A 135 -17.13 4.58 6.59
N THR A 136 -17.82 3.93 5.67
CA THR A 136 -17.56 2.52 5.33
C THR A 136 -16.21 2.38 4.66
N VAL A 137 -15.39 1.46 5.13
CA VAL A 137 -14.14 1.05 4.46
C VAL A 137 -14.40 -0.21 3.65
N TYR A 138 -13.99 -0.17 2.40
CA TYR A 138 -13.96 -1.30 1.48
C TYR A 138 -12.51 -1.77 1.35
N LEU A 139 -12.26 -3.07 1.43
CA LEU A 139 -10.90 -3.60 1.31
C LEU A 139 -10.79 -4.86 0.46
N TRP A 140 -9.60 -5.04 -0.11
CA TRP A 140 -9.23 -6.17 -0.95
C TRP A 140 -7.89 -6.71 -0.50
N VAL A 141 -7.83 -8.00 -0.17
CA VAL A 141 -6.57 -8.71 -0.01
C VAL A 141 -6.06 -9.05 -1.41
N VAL A 142 -4.99 -8.38 -1.85
CA VAL A 142 -4.41 -8.55 -3.19
C VAL A 142 -3.18 -9.45 -3.12
N THR A 143 -3.24 -10.53 -3.89
CA THR A 143 -2.26 -11.60 -4.01
C THR A 143 -1.63 -11.53 -5.41
N GLU A 144 -1.29 -12.67 -6.04
CA GLU A 144 -1.14 -12.76 -7.50
C GLU A 144 -2.38 -12.23 -8.26
N THR A 145 -3.56 -12.23 -7.62
CA THR A 145 -4.79 -11.54 -8.08
C THR A 145 -5.50 -10.84 -6.93
N ALA A 146 -6.34 -9.84 -7.22
CA ALA A 146 -7.22 -9.24 -6.22
C ALA A 146 -8.27 -10.24 -5.72
N GLY A 147 -8.48 -10.31 -4.40
CA GLY A 147 -9.55 -11.09 -3.77
C GLY A 147 -10.92 -10.41 -3.83
N GLU A 148 -11.92 -11.04 -3.20
CA GLU A 148 -13.27 -10.46 -3.08
C GLU A 148 -13.27 -9.23 -2.16
N MET A 149 -14.04 -8.20 -2.55
CA MET A 149 -14.22 -6.98 -1.74
C MET A 149 -14.87 -7.32 -0.40
N GLN A 150 -14.21 -6.95 0.68
CA GLN A 150 -14.78 -6.94 2.03
C GLN A 150 -15.30 -5.55 2.37
N THR A 151 -16.33 -5.47 3.22
CA THR A 151 -16.96 -4.21 3.62
C THR A 151 -16.94 -4.12 5.15
N LEU A 152 -16.43 -3.02 5.69
CA LEU A 152 -16.31 -2.74 7.12
C LEU A 152 -17.06 -1.45 7.43
N ALA A 153 -18.21 -1.55 8.10
CA ALA A 153 -18.90 -0.37 8.62
C ALA A 153 -18.09 0.30 9.75
N SER A 154 -18.51 1.50 10.15
CA SER A 154 -17.95 2.21 11.30
C SER A 154 -18.07 1.37 12.58
N GLY A 155 -16.95 1.13 13.25
CA GLY A 155 -16.82 0.29 14.44
C GLY A 155 -16.63 -1.22 14.16
N GLU A 156 -16.58 -1.66 12.90
CA GLU A 156 -16.29 -3.06 12.55
C GLU A 156 -14.79 -3.33 12.39
N SER A 157 -14.43 -4.61 12.22
CA SER A 157 -13.05 -5.03 12.02
C SER A 157 -12.94 -6.24 11.11
N PHE A 158 -11.94 -6.22 10.24
CA PHE A 158 -11.50 -7.36 9.42
C PHE A 158 -10.28 -8.01 10.08
N HIS A 159 -10.14 -9.33 9.95
CA HIS A 159 -8.98 -10.09 10.42
C HIS A 159 -8.54 -11.05 9.32
N ASP A 160 -7.25 -11.12 9.05
CA ASP A 160 -6.63 -12.13 8.18
C ASP A 160 -5.39 -12.75 8.85
N THR A 161 -4.91 -13.84 8.28
CA THR A 161 -3.65 -14.53 8.58
C THR A 161 -2.55 -14.13 7.58
N TRP A 162 -1.28 -14.50 7.83
CA TRP A 162 -0.23 -14.22 6.85
C TRP A 162 -0.37 -15.14 5.64
N LEU A 163 -0.38 -14.53 4.45
CA LEU A 163 -0.50 -15.19 3.16
C LEU A 163 0.83 -15.12 2.39
N THR A 164 1.07 -16.08 1.50
CA THR A 164 2.28 -16.14 0.66
C THR A 164 1.93 -16.40 -0.80
N ASN A 165 2.39 -15.56 -1.72
CA ASN A 165 2.30 -15.83 -3.16
C ASN A 165 3.32 -16.89 -3.59
N THR A 166 2.99 -17.68 -4.62
CA THR A 166 3.88 -18.73 -5.14
C THR A 166 5.06 -18.19 -5.94
N ASN A 167 4.92 -16.97 -6.48
CA ASN A 167 5.98 -16.23 -7.15
C ASN A 167 6.95 -15.52 -6.19
N GLY A 168 6.70 -15.53 -4.87
CA GLY A 168 7.52 -14.87 -3.85
C GLY A 168 7.33 -13.34 -3.75
N GLY A 169 6.36 -12.76 -4.46
CA GLY A 169 5.98 -11.35 -4.33
C GLY A 169 5.10 -11.09 -3.10
N GLY A 170 5.03 -9.82 -2.68
CA GLY A 170 4.25 -9.40 -1.51
C GLY A 170 2.74 -9.46 -1.68
N ILE A 171 2.04 -9.44 -0.54
CA ILE A 171 0.59 -9.29 -0.39
C ILE A 171 0.30 -7.81 -0.10
N SER A 172 -0.77 -7.26 -0.67
CA SER A 172 -1.17 -5.87 -0.49
C SER A 172 -2.64 -5.82 -0.05
N ILE A 173 -2.91 -5.47 1.20
CA ILE A 173 -4.29 -5.22 1.65
C ILE A 173 -4.62 -3.78 1.33
N LYS A 174 -5.38 -3.58 0.26
CA LYS A 174 -5.81 -2.28 -0.26
C LYS A 174 -7.11 -1.86 0.41
N MET A 175 -7.21 -0.62 0.86
CA MET A 175 -8.37 -0.04 1.56
C MET A 175 -8.80 1.27 0.89
N SER A 176 -10.10 1.47 0.72
CA SER A 176 -10.72 2.67 0.17
C SER A 176 -12.00 3.02 0.94
N THR A 177 -12.46 4.27 0.87
CA THR A 177 -13.82 4.66 1.28
C THR A 177 -14.83 4.59 0.12
N THR A 178 -14.46 4.00 -1.02
CA THR A 178 -15.34 3.74 -2.17
C THR A 178 -15.24 2.29 -2.65
N GLU A 179 -16.24 1.82 -3.37
CA GLU A 179 -16.27 0.47 -3.98
C GLU A 179 -15.39 0.35 -5.24
N LEU A 180 -14.72 1.43 -5.66
CA LEU A 180 -13.94 1.49 -6.91
C LEU A 180 -12.46 1.11 -6.75
N CYS A 181 -11.98 0.93 -5.52
CA CYS A 181 -10.55 0.75 -5.20
C CYS A 181 -9.67 1.92 -5.73
N ASP A 182 -10.21 3.14 -5.64
CA ASP A 182 -9.48 4.41 -5.74
C ASP A 182 -9.18 4.98 -4.32
N ASP A 183 -8.43 6.08 -4.22
CA ASP A 183 -8.04 6.72 -2.94
C ASP A 183 -7.48 5.72 -1.91
N VAL A 184 -6.42 5.00 -2.30
CA VAL A 184 -6.05 3.72 -1.69
C VAL A 184 -4.98 3.88 -0.61
N LEU A 185 -5.33 3.55 0.63
CA LEU A 185 -4.39 3.23 1.69
C LEU A 185 -4.04 1.75 1.60
N GLN A 186 -2.77 1.39 1.80
CA GLN A 186 -2.31 0.00 1.68
C GLN A 186 -1.54 -0.43 2.94
N PHE A 187 -1.81 -1.64 3.42
CA PHE A 187 -0.90 -2.38 4.30
C PHE A 187 -0.26 -3.49 3.45
N GLU A 188 1.03 -3.37 3.19
CA GLU A 188 1.76 -4.24 2.26
C GLU A 188 2.75 -5.11 3.05
N TYR A 189 2.87 -6.39 2.70
CA TYR A 189 3.74 -7.32 3.43
C TYR A 189 4.32 -8.46 2.58
N THR A 190 5.50 -8.95 2.97
CA THR A 190 6.16 -10.13 2.40
C THR A 190 6.75 -10.98 3.52
N GLN A 191 6.33 -12.23 3.62
CA GLN A 191 6.93 -13.20 4.56
C GLN A 191 8.24 -13.76 4.00
N SER A 192 9.27 -13.85 4.85
CA SER A 192 10.52 -14.57 4.55
C SER A 192 11.00 -15.36 5.76
N GLY A 193 10.84 -16.68 5.73
CA GLY A 193 11.03 -17.53 6.90
C GLY A 193 10.04 -17.16 8.01
N ASP A 194 10.58 -16.86 9.20
CA ASP A 194 9.81 -16.48 10.40
C ASP A 194 9.61 -14.95 10.54
N ILE A 195 10.08 -14.17 9.56
CA ILE A 195 10.01 -12.70 9.54
C ILE A 195 8.93 -12.23 8.55
N LEU A 196 8.12 -11.27 9.00
CA LEU A 196 7.28 -10.45 8.14
C LEU A 196 7.99 -9.12 7.86
N PHE A 197 8.31 -8.86 6.59
CA PHE A 197 8.61 -7.52 6.11
C PHE A 197 7.29 -6.83 5.76
N TRP A 198 7.08 -5.59 6.19
CA TRP A 198 5.79 -4.92 6.04
C TRP A 198 5.91 -3.39 6.07
N ASP A 199 4.90 -2.70 5.54
CA ASP A 199 4.79 -1.25 5.58
C ASP A 199 3.33 -0.74 5.45
N MET A 200 3.19 0.56 5.71
CA MET A 200 2.03 1.34 5.27
C MET A 200 2.41 2.10 4.01
N SER A 201 1.51 2.14 3.04
CA SER A 201 1.75 2.73 1.72
C SER A 201 0.58 3.63 1.31
N SER A 202 0.93 4.89 1.02
CA SER A 202 0.02 5.99 0.67
C SER A 202 0.28 6.52 -0.75
N ILE A 203 1.06 5.79 -1.56
CA ILE A 203 1.47 6.17 -2.93
C ILE A 203 0.25 6.40 -3.84
N ASN A 204 -0.88 5.75 -3.55
CA ASN A 204 -2.14 5.88 -4.29
C ASN A 204 -3.27 6.51 -3.46
N LEU A 205 -2.93 7.12 -2.32
CA LEU A 205 -3.85 7.81 -1.42
C LEU A 205 -3.90 9.30 -1.76
N ILE A 206 -5.11 9.87 -1.81
CA ILE A 206 -5.30 11.30 -2.02
C ILE A 206 -5.00 12.03 -0.71
N LYS A 207 -4.22 13.12 -0.79
CA LYS A 207 -3.83 13.97 0.35
C LYS A 207 -4.98 14.64 1.13
N THR A 208 -6.22 14.44 0.71
CA THR A 208 -7.45 14.94 1.35
C THR A 208 -8.44 13.83 1.67
N SER A 209 -7.99 12.57 1.69
CA SER A 209 -8.83 11.40 1.99
C SER A 209 -9.34 11.38 3.43
N ALA A 210 -10.33 10.53 3.70
CA ALA A 210 -10.78 10.25 5.06
C ALA A 210 -9.66 9.67 5.93
N PHE A 211 -8.86 8.76 5.36
CA PHE A 211 -7.71 8.13 6.03
C PHE A 211 -6.63 9.14 6.45
N VAL A 212 -6.26 10.08 5.57
CA VAL A 212 -5.34 11.18 5.94
C VAL A 212 -5.98 12.10 6.98
N SER A 213 -7.25 12.46 6.80
CA SER A 213 -7.95 13.42 7.67
C SER A 213 -8.10 12.91 9.11
N ALA A 214 -8.35 11.61 9.28
CA ALA A 214 -8.50 10.96 10.58
C ALA A 214 -7.18 10.41 11.15
N GLY A 215 -6.21 10.08 10.30
CA GLY A 215 -4.98 9.38 10.69
C GLY A 215 -5.15 7.86 10.76
N PHE A 216 -4.03 7.16 10.91
CA PHE A 216 -3.99 5.70 11.02
C PHE A 216 -2.72 5.22 11.72
N ALA A 217 -2.76 4.04 12.35
CA ALA A 217 -1.61 3.47 13.05
C ALA A 217 -1.59 1.95 13.02
N VAL A 218 -0.41 1.36 12.79
CA VAL A 218 -0.14 -0.07 13.01
C VAL A 218 0.56 -0.23 14.36
N THR A 219 -0.12 -0.93 15.27
CA THR A 219 0.43 -1.41 16.53
C THR A 219 0.68 -2.91 16.45
N ILE A 220 1.63 -3.42 17.24
CA ILE A 220 2.02 -4.83 17.25
C ILE A 220 2.08 -5.30 18.72
N SER A 221 1.64 -6.52 18.99
CA SER A 221 1.61 -7.09 20.35
C SER A 221 2.98 -7.41 20.98
N ASP A 222 4.04 -7.42 20.17
CA ASP A 222 5.43 -7.46 20.62
C ASP A 222 5.98 -6.02 20.69
N GLU A 223 6.20 -5.51 21.90
CA GLU A 223 6.72 -4.16 22.16
C GLU A 223 8.16 -3.93 21.65
N SER A 224 8.86 -4.97 21.21
CA SER A 224 10.19 -4.85 20.58
C SER A 224 10.12 -4.59 19.07
N CYS A 225 8.96 -4.78 18.44
CA CYS A 225 8.74 -4.53 17.02
C CYS A 225 8.46 -3.04 16.73
N PRO A 226 8.85 -2.54 15.54
CA PRO A 226 8.55 -1.17 15.13
C PRO A 226 7.05 -0.97 14.89
N THR A 227 6.58 0.27 15.03
CA THR A 227 5.20 0.68 14.74
C THR A 227 5.16 1.80 13.70
N SER A 228 4.09 1.86 12.91
CA SER A 228 3.82 2.99 11.99
C SER A 228 2.64 3.80 12.53
N THR A 229 2.72 5.13 12.46
CA THR A 229 1.65 6.04 12.90
C THR A 229 1.67 7.31 12.05
N CYS A 230 0.54 7.60 11.41
CA CYS A 230 0.29 8.84 10.68
C CYS A 230 -0.77 9.65 11.41
N ALA A 231 -0.42 10.88 11.80
CA ALA A 231 -1.29 11.72 12.61
C ALA A 231 -2.49 12.24 11.81
N PRO A 232 -3.60 12.62 12.47
CA PRO A 232 -4.76 13.23 11.79
C PRO A 232 -4.34 14.50 11.02
N GLY A 233 -4.53 14.48 9.71
CA GLY A 233 -4.15 15.53 8.78
C GLY A 233 -2.71 15.45 8.22
N ASP A 234 -1.93 14.41 8.54
CA ASP A 234 -0.54 14.27 8.08
C ASP A 234 -0.45 13.71 6.63
N ALA A 235 -0.73 14.59 5.67
CA ALA A 235 -0.76 14.30 4.24
C ALA A 235 0.61 14.03 3.59
N ASP A 236 1.70 14.08 4.36
CA ASP A 236 3.07 13.79 3.94
C ASP A 236 3.76 12.85 4.96
N CYS A 237 2.96 12.03 5.65
CA CYS A 237 3.40 11.18 6.75
C CYS A 237 4.62 10.32 6.41
N VAL A 238 5.73 10.56 7.10
CA VAL A 238 7.01 9.87 6.89
C VAL A 238 7.03 8.42 7.39
N GLN A 239 5.99 7.96 8.10
CA GLN A 239 5.84 6.55 8.50
C GLN A 239 5.03 5.70 7.49
N SER A 240 4.64 6.28 6.36
CA SER A 240 4.00 5.59 5.24
C SER A 240 4.74 5.94 3.94
N TYR A 241 4.80 5.04 2.97
CA TYR A 241 5.36 5.35 1.65
C TYR A 241 4.55 6.44 0.95
N GLN A 242 5.21 7.54 0.60
CA GLN A 242 4.67 8.59 -0.28
C GLN A 242 5.13 8.39 -1.75
N HIS A 243 6.22 7.65 -1.95
CA HIS A 243 6.88 7.39 -3.23
C HIS A 243 7.33 5.92 -3.30
N PRO A 244 7.50 5.33 -4.50
CA PRO A 244 8.06 3.99 -4.66
C PRO A 244 9.60 4.07 -4.61
N ASP A 245 10.17 4.15 -3.40
CA ASP A 245 11.60 4.36 -3.16
C ASP A 245 12.24 3.38 -2.14
N ASP A 246 11.48 2.41 -1.65
CA ASP A 246 11.91 1.28 -0.80
C ASP A 246 12.62 1.66 0.54
N VAL A 247 12.41 2.88 1.05
CA VAL A 247 13.05 3.39 2.28
C VAL A 247 12.34 3.10 3.61
N ASN A 248 11.06 2.71 3.58
CA ASN A 248 10.16 2.70 4.74
C ASN A 248 9.70 1.30 5.22
N THR A 249 10.18 0.22 4.60
CA THR A 249 9.78 -1.15 4.96
C THR A 249 10.35 -1.56 6.33
N LEU A 250 9.46 -2.04 7.19
CA LEU A 250 9.70 -2.48 8.56
C LEU A 250 9.77 -4.02 8.62
N ALA A 251 10.22 -4.57 9.75
CA ALA A 251 10.31 -6.01 9.97
C ALA A 251 9.96 -6.41 11.41
N CYS A 252 9.26 -7.53 11.57
CA CYS A 252 8.88 -8.13 12.86
C CYS A 252 8.57 -9.64 12.67
N GLY A 253 8.35 -10.39 13.75
CA GLY A 253 8.06 -11.84 13.71
C GLY A 253 6.59 -12.18 13.46
N LEU A 254 6.34 -13.31 12.81
CA LEU A 254 4.98 -13.78 12.43
C LEU A 254 4.08 -14.18 13.61
N ASP A 255 4.67 -14.41 14.79
CA ASP A 255 3.98 -14.80 16.04
C ASP A 255 3.48 -13.61 16.86
N ALA A 256 3.71 -12.38 16.40
CA ALA A 256 3.09 -11.18 16.96
C ALA A 256 1.79 -10.87 16.21
N ALA A 257 0.72 -10.54 16.94
CA ALA A 257 -0.52 -10.01 16.37
C ALA A 257 -0.38 -8.53 16.01
N TYR A 258 -0.85 -8.14 14.81
CA TYR A 258 -0.79 -6.77 14.30
C TYR A 258 -2.19 -6.15 14.34
N THR A 259 -2.28 -4.85 14.63
CA THR A 259 -3.54 -4.10 14.61
C THR A 259 -3.35 -2.75 13.92
N LEU A 260 -3.85 -2.66 12.69
CA LEU A 260 -4.05 -1.41 11.95
C LEU A 260 -5.36 -0.77 12.43
N THR A 261 -5.26 0.45 12.93
CA THR A 261 -6.40 1.28 13.34
C THR A 261 -6.56 2.43 12.37
N LEU A 262 -7.79 2.67 11.90
CA LEU A 262 -8.16 3.71 10.93
C LEU A 262 -9.05 4.73 11.65
N GLY A 263 -8.49 5.89 12.04
CA GLY A 263 -9.12 6.90 12.92
C GLY A 263 -8.90 6.67 14.42
#